data_AF-A0A7K1SZX4-F1
#
_entry.id   AF-A0A7K1SZX4-F1
#
_cell.length_a   1.000
_cell.length_b   1.000
_cell.length_c   1.000
_cell.angle_alpha   90.00
_cell.angle_beta   90.00
_cell.angle_gamma   90.00
#
_symmetry.space_group_name_H-M   'P 1'
#
loop_
_entity.id
_entity.type
_entity.pdbx_description
1 polymer ?
#
loop_
_entity_poly.entity_id
_entity_poly.type
_entity_poly.pdbx_seq_one_letter_code
_entity_poly.pdbx_strand_id
1 'polypeptide(L)'
;MIETSLTIILNRIEDIENIENILKDLDILSPIYIIQIDDTFQITFTTEYEYYELESKILINYCDYEFTKDLGNGRKEIRIQISRVQFPYSRDSWGRPIEDPINETYYLIKKVTKKIDAAKVNPRIKVLFEKEERSYYINIVCGVIATTDEKGFLVLNDFNEKIKADNKNNFLINELFETRTDAFWQGYNKLNNYVQNEFEEYVKNKRKINKRSKK
;
A
#
# COMPACT_ATOMS: atom_id res chain seq x y z
N MET A 1 -33.67 14.50 1.52
CA MET A 1 -32.21 14.43 1.38
C MET A 1 -31.73 13.17 2.07
N ILE A 2 -30.86 12.39 1.42
CA ILE A 2 -30.32 11.16 1.98
C ILE A 2 -29.02 11.53 2.68
N GLU A 3 -28.98 11.36 4.00
CA GLU A 3 -27.75 11.54 4.75
C GLU A 3 -27.12 10.19 5.02
N THR A 4 -25.84 10.07 4.68
CA THR A 4 -25.04 8.86 4.87
C THR A 4 -23.89 9.16 5.81
N SER A 5 -23.75 8.35 6.86
CA SER A 5 -22.57 8.33 7.71
C SER A 5 -21.60 7.26 7.21
N LEU A 6 -20.36 7.67 6.95
CA LEU A 6 -19.25 6.79 6.65
C LEU A 6 -18.32 6.72 7.85
N THR A 7 -17.96 5.50 8.26
CA THR A 7 -16.96 5.25 9.30
C THR A 7 -15.90 4.29 8.79
N ILE A 8 -14.64 4.69 8.86
CA ILE A 8 -13.48 3.90 8.45
C ILE A 8 -12.66 3.60 9.71
N ILE A 9 -12.37 2.33 9.98
CA ILE A 9 -11.49 1.90 11.07
C ILE A 9 -10.21 1.34 10.47
N LEU A 10 -9.07 1.89 10.90
CA LEU A 10 -7.73 1.47 10.49
C LEU A 10 -7.04 0.81 11.67
N ASN A 11 -6.60 -0.44 11.49
CA ASN A 11 -5.93 -1.22 12.54
C ASN A 11 -4.40 -1.07 12.52
N ARG A 12 -3.85 -0.24 11.63
CA ARG A 12 -2.42 0.00 11.49
C ARG A 12 -2.15 1.48 11.24
N ILE A 13 -1.32 2.07 12.10
CA ILE A 13 -0.93 3.49 11.98
C ILE A 13 -0.26 3.83 10.66
N GLU A 14 0.44 2.87 10.04
CA GLU A 14 1.13 3.07 8.76
C GLU A 14 0.18 3.35 7.59
N ASP A 15 -1.10 3.02 7.72
CA ASP A 15 -2.09 3.18 6.67
C ASP A 15 -2.76 4.56 6.66
N ILE A 16 -2.61 5.36 7.74
CA ILE A 16 -3.35 6.63 7.91
C ILE A 16 -3.05 7.63 6.79
N GLU A 17 -1.78 7.82 6.47
CA GLU A 17 -1.30 8.81 5.48
C GLU A 17 -1.89 8.52 4.09
N ASN A 18 -1.94 7.25 3.70
CA ASN A 18 -2.54 6.82 2.44
C ASN A 18 -4.04 7.09 2.40
N ILE A 19 -4.75 6.80 3.48
CA ILE A 19 -6.21 6.97 3.55
C ILE A 19 -6.58 8.46 3.58
N GLU A 20 -5.83 9.28 4.31
CA GLU A 20 -6.02 10.73 4.28
C GLU A 20 -5.86 11.32 2.87
N ASN A 21 -4.85 10.87 2.12
CA ASN A 21 -4.64 11.33 0.76
C ASN A 21 -5.80 10.91 -0.16
N ILE A 22 -6.31 9.67 -0.02
CA ILE A 22 -7.50 9.23 -0.75
C ILE A 22 -8.73 10.09 -0.44
N LEU A 23 -8.95 10.43 0.83
CA LEU A 23 -10.09 11.26 1.24
C LEU A 23 -9.97 12.70 0.75
N LYS A 24 -8.76 13.26 0.73
CA LYS A 24 -8.49 14.58 0.12
C LYS A 24 -8.79 14.56 -1.38
N ASP A 25 -8.38 13.51 -2.08
CA ASP A 25 -8.63 13.32 -3.52
C ASP A 25 -10.11 13.07 -3.89
N LEU A 26 -11.00 12.93 -2.90
CA LEU A 26 -12.45 12.78 -3.10
C LEU A 26 -13.20 14.12 -2.99
N ASP A 27 -12.50 15.22 -2.68
CA ASP A 27 -13.08 16.57 -2.56
C ASP A 27 -14.36 16.59 -1.69
N ILE A 28 -14.32 15.88 -0.57
CA ILE A 28 -15.48 15.66 0.29
C ILE A 28 -15.96 16.98 0.90
N LEU A 29 -17.18 17.40 0.54
CA LEU A 29 -17.79 18.65 0.99
C LEU A 29 -18.43 18.55 2.40
N SER A 30 -17.76 17.89 3.34
CA SER A 30 -18.20 17.76 4.73
C SER A 30 -17.01 17.68 5.69
N PRO A 31 -17.14 18.12 6.95
CA PRO A 31 -16.10 17.92 7.95
C PRO A 31 -15.77 16.44 8.13
N ILE A 32 -14.48 16.10 8.05
CA ILE A 32 -13.96 14.76 8.32
C ILE A 32 -13.30 14.76 9.69
N TYR A 33 -13.77 13.87 10.56
CA TYR A 33 -13.21 13.68 11.90
C TYR A 33 -12.25 12.50 11.86
N ILE A 34 -11.01 12.70 12.31
CA ILE A 34 -9.99 11.67 12.45
C ILE A 34 -9.66 11.54 13.92
N ILE A 35 -9.91 10.37 14.51
CA ILE A 35 -9.79 10.11 15.93
C ILE A 35 -8.83 8.93 16.11
N GLN A 36 -7.76 9.13 16.88
CA GLN A 36 -6.90 8.04 17.30
C GLN A 36 -7.42 7.44 18.61
N ILE A 37 -7.61 6.13 18.64
CA ILE A 37 -7.99 5.36 19.81
C ILE A 37 -6.97 4.24 19.96
N ASP A 38 -6.08 4.36 20.93
CA ASP A 38 -4.92 3.47 21.12
C ASP A 38 -4.08 3.35 19.82
N ASP A 39 -3.93 2.13 19.30
CA ASP A 39 -3.21 1.79 18.07
C ASP A 39 -4.11 1.79 16.81
N THR A 40 -5.38 2.23 16.96
CA THR A 40 -6.36 2.27 15.88
C THR A 40 -6.77 3.69 15.54
N PHE A 41 -7.19 3.91 14.29
CA PHE A 41 -7.76 5.18 13.87
C PHE A 41 -9.19 4.97 13.42
N GLN A 42 -10.07 5.87 13.85
CA GLN A 42 -11.43 5.97 13.36
C GLN A 42 -11.57 7.28 12.58
N ILE A 43 -12.02 7.17 11.34
CA ILE A 43 -12.36 8.32 10.49
C ILE A 43 -13.86 8.30 10.28
N THR A 44 -14.54 9.41 10.57
CA THR A 44 -16.00 9.50 10.42
C THR A 44 -16.39 10.81 9.76
N PHE A 45 -17.35 10.76 8.86
CA PHE A 45 -17.97 11.93 8.24
C PHE A 45 -19.41 11.63 7.81
N THR A 46 -20.21 12.68 7.65
CA THR A 46 -21.59 12.59 7.18
C THR A 46 -21.72 13.38 5.89
N THR A 47 -22.38 12.80 4.90
CA THR A 47 -22.43 13.36 3.55
C THR A 47 -23.72 12.95 2.84
N GLU A 48 -24.11 13.73 1.84
CA GLU A 48 -25.21 13.44 0.93
C GLU A 48 -24.81 12.51 -0.23
N TYR A 49 -23.50 12.34 -0.45
CA TYR A 49 -22.97 11.50 -1.51
C TYR A 49 -22.33 10.23 -0.93
N GLU A 50 -22.58 9.08 -1.55
CA GLU A 50 -22.29 7.78 -0.93
C GLU A 50 -20.83 7.33 -1.09
N TYR A 51 -20.07 7.99 -1.97
CA TYR A 51 -18.68 7.67 -2.31
C TYR A 51 -18.46 6.17 -2.55
N TYR A 52 -19.19 5.60 -3.51
CA TYR A 52 -19.05 4.19 -3.92
C TYR A 52 -17.65 3.85 -4.48
N GLU A 53 -16.91 4.86 -4.92
CA GLU A 53 -15.54 4.71 -5.41
C GLU A 53 -14.49 4.53 -4.29
N LEU A 54 -14.87 4.75 -3.03
CA LEU A 54 -13.94 4.74 -1.90
C LEU A 54 -13.21 3.40 -1.75
N GLU A 55 -13.92 2.28 -1.80
CA GLU A 55 -13.33 0.94 -1.72
C GLU A 55 -12.36 0.69 -2.85
N SER A 56 -12.73 1.06 -4.07
CA SER A 56 -11.89 0.88 -5.25
C SER A 56 -10.60 1.71 -5.13
N LYS A 57 -10.70 2.97 -4.70
CA LYS A 57 -9.54 3.85 -4.47
C LYS A 57 -8.64 3.31 -3.36
N ILE A 58 -9.21 2.80 -2.26
CA ILE A 58 -8.45 2.17 -1.19
C ILE A 58 -7.74 0.92 -1.72
N LEU A 59 -8.48 0.01 -2.38
CA LEU A 59 -8.01 -1.29 -2.82
C LEU A 59 -6.83 -1.21 -3.81
N ILE A 60 -6.72 -0.13 -4.60
CA ILE A 60 -5.58 0.11 -5.50
C ILE A 60 -4.24 0.07 -4.74
N ASN A 61 -4.21 0.53 -3.49
CA ASN A 61 -3.00 0.56 -2.67
C ASN A 61 -2.72 -0.78 -1.95
N TYR A 62 -3.60 -1.77 -2.06
CA TYR A 62 -3.54 -3.04 -1.31
C TYR A 62 -3.70 -4.27 -2.21
N CYS A 63 -2.72 -4.53 -3.06
CA CYS A 63 -2.74 -5.61 -4.06
C CYS A 63 -2.95 -7.02 -3.50
N ASP A 64 -2.43 -7.30 -2.30
CA ASP A 64 -2.58 -8.57 -1.58
C ASP A 64 -3.93 -8.72 -0.87
N TYR A 65 -4.79 -7.70 -0.92
CA TYR A 65 -6.00 -7.63 -0.13
C TYR A 65 -7.24 -7.59 -1.04
N GLU A 66 -8.38 -7.89 -0.44
CA GLU A 66 -9.70 -7.81 -1.04
C GLU A 66 -10.72 -7.35 -0.01
N PHE A 67 -11.77 -6.69 -0.47
CA PHE A 67 -12.92 -6.37 0.37
C PHE A 67 -13.90 -7.54 0.40
N THR A 68 -14.41 -7.85 1.59
CA THR A 68 -15.51 -8.80 1.79
C THR A 68 -16.55 -8.22 2.74
N LYS A 69 -17.82 -8.61 2.57
CA LYS A 69 -18.88 -8.39 3.56
C LYS A 69 -18.95 -9.52 4.59
N ASP A 70 -18.44 -10.69 4.23
CA ASP A 70 -18.49 -11.90 5.06
C ASP A 70 -17.08 -12.32 5.48
N LEU A 71 -16.83 -12.31 6.79
CA LEU A 71 -15.57 -12.75 7.39
C LEU A 71 -15.46 -14.29 7.45
N GLY A 72 -16.59 -15.00 7.36
CA GLY A 72 -16.70 -16.44 7.54
C GLY A 72 -16.27 -16.91 8.94
N ASN A 73 -16.10 -18.22 9.12
CA ASN A 73 -15.77 -18.84 10.41
C ASN A 73 -14.25 -18.81 10.76
N GLY A 74 -13.45 -17.99 10.09
CA GLY A 74 -11.99 -17.94 10.25
C GLY A 74 -11.52 -16.69 11.00
N ARG A 75 -10.39 -16.79 11.71
CA ARG A 75 -9.67 -15.63 12.26
C ARG A 75 -8.89 -14.93 11.14
N LYS A 76 -9.58 -14.22 10.25
CA LYS A 76 -8.94 -13.36 9.25
C LYS A 76 -8.49 -12.06 9.93
N GLU A 77 -7.27 -11.62 9.65
CA GLU A 77 -6.80 -10.31 10.07
C GLU A 77 -7.51 -9.24 9.23
N ILE A 78 -8.21 -8.33 9.90
CA ILE A 78 -8.88 -7.18 9.28
C ILE A 78 -7.88 -6.01 9.29
N ARG A 79 -7.56 -5.47 8.12
CA ARG A 79 -6.65 -4.33 8.02
C ARG A 79 -7.41 -2.99 8.11
N ILE A 80 -8.51 -2.91 7.35
CA ILE A 80 -9.40 -1.75 7.28
C ILE A 80 -10.85 -2.24 7.35
N GLN A 81 -11.69 -1.52 8.06
CA GLN A 81 -13.14 -1.69 8.03
C GLN A 81 -13.80 -0.41 7.53
N ILE A 82 -14.81 -0.53 6.67
CA ILE A 82 -15.61 0.60 6.18
C ILE A 82 -17.07 0.28 6.45
N SER A 83 -17.71 1.09 7.27
CA SER A 83 -19.12 1.00 7.58
C SER A 83 -19.87 2.18 6.97
N ARG A 84 -20.99 1.90 6.30
CA ARG A 84 -21.91 2.89 5.72
C ARG A 84 -23.28 2.72 6.33
N VAL A 85 -23.83 3.82 6.83
CA VAL A 85 -25.15 3.85 7.43
C VAL A 85 -25.91 5.06 6.89
N GLN A 86 -27.01 4.82 6.19
CA GLN A 86 -27.97 5.86 5.86
C GLN A 86 -28.92 6.09 7.04
N PHE A 87 -29.22 7.35 7.34
CA PHE A 87 -30.13 7.65 8.43
C PHE A 87 -31.58 7.23 8.09
N PRO A 88 -32.28 6.48 8.96
CA PRO A 88 -33.63 5.96 8.68
C PRO A 88 -34.71 7.03 8.43
N TYR A 89 -34.50 8.24 8.94
CA TYR A 89 -35.42 9.37 8.78
C TYR A 89 -35.09 10.25 7.56
N SER A 90 -34.08 9.85 6.79
CA SER A 90 -33.75 10.49 5.52
C SER A 90 -34.91 10.37 4.55
N ARG A 91 -34.98 11.33 3.63
CA ARG A 91 -36.01 11.37 2.58
C ARG A 91 -35.37 11.31 1.20
N ASP A 92 -36.02 10.66 0.25
CA ASP A 92 -35.60 10.73 -1.15
C ASP A 92 -35.81 12.15 -1.73
N SER A 93 -35.44 12.35 -3.00
CA SER A 93 -35.64 13.63 -3.71
C SER A 93 -37.11 14.03 -3.86
N TRP A 94 -38.04 13.10 -3.61
CA TRP A 94 -39.50 13.29 -3.68
C TRP A 94 -40.14 13.44 -2.29
N GLY A 95 -39.34 13.51 -1.22
CA GLY A 95 -39.80 13.69 0.16
C GLY A 95 -40.37 12.43 0.81
N ARG A 96 -40.24 11.25 0.18
CA ARG A 96 -40.69 9.97 0.74
C ARG A 96 -39.65 9.42 1.72
N PRO A 97 -40.07 8.74 2.80
CA PRO A 97 -39.14 7.98 3.64
C PRO A 97 -38.39 6.94 2.82
N ILE A 98 -37.13 6.70 3.16
CA ILE A 98 -36.35 5.60 2.57
C ILE A 98 -36.91 4.28 3.11
N GLU A 99 -37.29 3.36 2.22
CA GLU A 99 -37.87 2.07 2.60
C GLU A 99 -36.79 1.11 3.15
N ASP A 100 -35.60 1.09 2.57
CA ASP A 100 -34.47 0.22 2.97
C ASP A 100 -33.16 1.02 3.08
N PRO A 101 -32.90 1.68 4.24
CA PRO A 101 -31.68 2.44 4.42
C PRO A 101 -30.46 1.51 4.43
N ILE A 102 -29.39 1.94 3.75
CA ILE A 102 -28.11 1.20 3.71
C ILE A 102 -27.55 1.05 5.13
N ASN A 103 -27.20 -0.19 5.49
CA ASN A 103 -26.40 -0.50 6.66
C ASN A 103 -25.44 -1.64 6.30
N GLU A 104 -24.26 -1.27 5.81
CA GLU A 104 -23.29 -2.23 5.29
C GLU A 104 -21.91 -2.01 5.93
N THR A 105 -21.18 -3.11 6.12
CA THR A 105 -19.78 -3.05 6.55
C THR A 105 -18.94 -3.94 5.63
N TYR A 106 -17.86 -3.37 5.12
CA TYR A 106 -16.86 -4.03 4.31
C TYR A 106 -15.57 -4.17 5.10
N TYR A 107 -14.91 -5.31 4.94
CA TYR A 107 -13.65 -5.64 5.60
C TYR A 107 -12.57 -5.86 4.56
N LEU A 108 -11.48 -5.10 4.66
CA LEU A 108 -10.27 -5.33 3.87
C LEU A 108 -9.46 -6.44 4.53
N ILE A 109 -9.44 -7.61 3.90
CA ILE A 109 -8.76 -8.81 4.38
C ILE A 109 -7.68 -9.23 3.38
N LYS A 110 -6.68 -9.98 3.85
CA LYS A 110 -5.68 -10.54 2.95
C LYS A 110 -6.32 -11.63 2.08
N LYS A 111 -6.04 -11.61 0.77
CA LYS A 111 -6.45 -12.65 -0.17
C LYS A 111 -5.92 -14.01 0.28
N VAL A 112 -6.74 -15.05 0.15
CA VAL A 112 -6.34 -16.42 0.47
C VAL A 112 -5.69 -17.06 -0.78
N THR A 113 -4.44 -16.70 -1.06
CA THR A 113 -3.63 -17.37 -2.09
C THR A 113 -2.86 -18.56 -1.49
N LYS A 114 -2.75 -19.67 -2.24
CA LYS A 114 -2.05 -20.89 -1.78
C LYS A 114 -0.60 -20.58 -1.41
N LYS A 115 -0.27 -20.58 -0.11
CA LYS A 115 1.02 -20.81 0.59
C LYS A 115 2.35 -20.19 0.08
N ILE A 116 2.45 -19.65 -1.13
CA ILE A 116 3.71 -19.22 -1.77
C ILE A 116 4.06 -17.77 -1.39
N ASP A 117 3.09 -16.95 -0.96
CA ASP A 117 3.30 -15.55 -0.57
C ASP A 117 3.77 -15.32 0.89
N ALA A 118 4.28 -16.37 1.56
CA ALA A 118 4.45 -16.37 3.02
C ALA A 118 5.91 -16.20 3.51
N ALA A 119 6.89 -16.05 2.63
CA ALA A 119 8.16 -15.49 3.07
C ALA A 119 7.98 -13.98 3.15
N LYS A 120 7.85 -13.42 4.37
CA LYS A 120 8.04 -11.98 4.59
C LYS A 120 9.51 -11.68 4.26
N VAL A 121 9.80 -11.47 3.00
CA VAL A 121 11.17 -11.20 2.57
C VAL A 121 11.55 -9.83 3.12
N ASN A 122 12.63 -9.79 3.89
CA ASN A 122 13.12 -8.53 4.43
C ASN A 122 13.64 -7.69 3.25
N PRO A 123 13.10 -6.48 3.01
CA PRO A 123 13.56 -5.65 1.90
C PRO A 123 15.02 -5.21 2.08
N ARG A 124 15.56 -5.21 3.30
CA ARG A 124 16.95 -4.85 3.58
C ARG A 124 17.89 -6.02 3.27
N ILE A 125 18.84 -5.77 2.37
CA ILE A 125 19.91 -6.69 2.00
C ILE A 125 21.24 -6.13 2.50
N LYS A 126 21.95 -6.93 3.29
CA LYS A 126 23.30 -6.61 3.78
C LYS A 126 24.33 -7.24 2.85
N VAL A 127 25.29 -6.46 2.39
CA VAL A 127 26.40 -6.91 1.54
C VAL A 127 27.72 -6.53 2.19
N LEU A 128 28.70 -7.43 2.13
CA LEU A 128 30.03 -7.21 2.71
C LEU A 128 31.06 -6.97 1.60
N PHE A 129 31.71 -5.81 1.63
CA PHE A 129 32.88 -5.50 0.82
C PHE A 129 34.12 -5.67 1.71
N GLU A 130 34.62 -6.91 1.79
CA GLU A 130 35.64 -7.33 2.76
C GLU A 130 35.24 -7.02 4.21
N LYS A 131 35.72 -5.92 4.78
CA LYS A 131 35.43 -5.46 6.15
C LYS A 131 34.37 -4.36 6.19
N GLU A 132 33.98 -3.81 5.05
CA GLU A 132 32.93 -2.79 4.95
C GLU A 132 31.57 -3.47 4.83
N GLU A 133 30.63 -3.04 5.65
CA GLU A 133 29.23 -3.45 5.56
C GLU A 133 28.44 -2.39 4.82
N ARG A 134 27.68 -2.80 3.80
CA ARG A 134 26.74 -1.96 3.08
C ARG A 134 25.33 -2.54 3.20
N SER A 135 24.35 -1.65 3.27
CA SER A 135 22.94 -2.03 3.30
C SER A 135 22.24 -1.45 2.09
N TYR A 136 21.49 -2.30 1.39
CA TYR A 136 20.66 -1.94 0.26
C TYR A 136 19.21 -2.33 0.55
N TYR A 137 18.27 -1.79 -0.21
CA TYR A 137 16.84 -1.98 -0.03
C TYR A 137 16.18 -2.34 -1.36
N ILE A 138 15.42 -3.43 -1.39
CA ILE A 138 14.49 -3.71 -2.49
C ILE A 138 13.13 -3.13 -2.10
N ASN A 139 12.78 -2.01 -2.72
CA ASN A 139 11.52 -1.33 -2.48
C ASN A 139 10.47 -1.86 -3.47
N ILE A 140 9.36 -2.40 -2.95
CA ILE A 140 8.25 -2.95 -3.74
C ILE A 140 6.98 -2.17 -3.39
N VAL A 141 6.30 -1.66 -4.41
CA VAL A 141 5.03 -0.94 -4.27
C VAL A 141 3.91 -1.63 -5.05
N CYS A 142 2.68 -1.24 -4.78
CA CYS A 142 1.54 -1.59 -5.62
C CYS A 142 1.54 -0.81 -6.94
N GLY A 143 1.22 -1.49 -8.03
CA GLY A 143 1.05 -0.89 -9.35
C GLY A 143 -0.24 -1.34 -10.00
N VAL A 144 -0.74 -0.52 -10.92
CA VAL A 144 -1.91 -0.81 -11.76
C VAL A 144 -1.58 -0.47 -13.20
N ILE A 145 -1.85 -1.39 -14.12
CA ILE A 145 -1.77 -1.12 -15.56
C ILE A 145 -3.05 -0.39 -15.98
N ALA A 146 -2.92 0.88 -16.38
CA ALA A 146 -4.07 1.73 -16.72
C ALA A 146 -4.94 1.19 -17.88
N THR A 147 -4.39 0.35 -18.76
CA THR A 147 -5.11 -0.20 -19.92
C THR A 147 -5.94 -1.45 -19.61
N THR A 148 -5.53 -2.26 -18.63
CA THR A 148 -6.17 -3.56 -18.29
C THR A 148 -6.79 -3.59 -16.90
N ASP A 149 -6.55 -2.57 -16.07
CA ASP A 149 -6.89 -2.51 -14.63
C ASP A 149 -6.29 -3.68 -13.83
N GLU A 150 -5.28 -4.35 -14.39
CA GLU A 150 -4.55 -5.41 -13.70
C GLU A 150 -3.68 -4.80 -12.60
N LYS A 151 -3.83 -5.36 -11.40
CA LYS A 151 -3.11 -4.94 -10.19
C LYS A 151 -1.99 -5.91 -9.89
N GLY A 152 -0.85 -5.37 -9.45
CA GLY A 152 0.32 -6.17 -9.12
C GLY A 152 1.38 -5.37 -8.41
N PHE A 153 2.62 -5.84 -8.47
CA PHE A 153 3.74 -5.28 -7.74
C PHE A 153 4.77 -4.67 -8.69
N LEU A 154 5.28 -3.49 -8.33
CA LEU A 154 6.37 -2.82 -9.02
C LEU A 154 7.58 -2.73 -8.11
N VAL A 155 8.77 -2.83 -8.69
CA VAL A 155 10.04 -2.70 -7.98
C VAL A 155 10.62 -1.31 -8.28
N LEU A 156 11.15 -0.62 -7.28
CA LEU A 156 11.83 0.67 -7.49
C LEU A 156 13.29 0.46 -7.90
N ASN A 157 13.81 1.41 -8.68
CA ASN A 157 15.22 1.41 -9.12
C ASN A 157 16.21 1.90 -8.06
N ASP A 158 15.74 2.51 -6.99
CA ASP A 158 16.60 3.01 -5.92
C ASP A 158 16.79 1.94 -4.85
N PHE A 159 18.05 1.54 -4.69
CA PHE A 159 18.48 0.51 -3.76
C PHE A 159 19.16 1.06 -2.50
N ASN A 160 19.44 2.36 -2.41
CA ASN A 160 20.27 2.90 -1.34
C ASN A 160 19.47 3.19 -0.07
N GLU A 161 18.20 3.54 -0.24
CA GLU A 161 17.32 3.94 0.86
C GLU A 161 16.01 3.15 0.85
N LYS A 162 15.42 3.02 2.04
CA LYS A 162 14.06 2.50 2.16
C LYS A 162 13.09 3.61 1.77
N ILE A 163 12.42 3.45 0.64
CA ILE A 163 11.46 4.42 0.13
C ILE A 163 10.06 4.05 0.59
N LYS A 164 9.29 5.04 1.04
CA LYS A 164 7.84 4.92 1.27
C LYS A 164 7.09 5.04 -0.06
N ALA A 165 5.91 4.40 -0.15
CA ALA A 165 5.15 4.14 -1.39
C ALA A 165 4.77 5.38 -2.25
N ASP A 166 5.05 6.61 -1.81
CA ASP A 166 4.64 7.85 -2.47
C ASP A 166 5.58 8.37 -3.56
N ASN A 167 6.79 7.80 -3.72
CA ASN A 167 7.72 8.26 -4.75
C ASN A 167 7.36 7.71 -6.14
N LYS A 168 6.40 8.38 -6.79
CA LYS A 168 5.83 8.03 -8.10
C LYS A 168 6.80 8.11 -9.30
N ASN A 169 8.05 8.53 -9.10
CA ASN A 169 8.94 8.93 -10.20
C ASN A 169 10.11 7.96 -10.48
N ASN A 170 10.33 6.91 -9.68
CA ASN A 170 11.49 6.00 -9.80
C ASN A 170 11.10 4.51 -9.92
N PHE A 171 10.02 4.20 -10.64
CA PHE A 171 9.61 2.82 -10.87
C PHE A 171 10.46 2.13 -11.94
N LEU A 172 10.53 0.80 -11.87
CA LEU A 172 10.70 -0.02 -13.06
C LEU A 172 9.40 0.04 -13.86
N ILE A 173 9.29 1.05 -14.71
CA ILE A 173 8.06 1.45 -15.43
C ILE A 173 7.46 0.30 -16.27
N ASN A 174 8.19 -0.79 -16.53
CA ASN A 174 7.83 -1.76 -17.57
C ASN A 174 7.50 -3.18 -17.10
N GLU A 175 7.51 -3.48 -15.79
CA GLU A 175 7.26 -4.87 -15.31
C GLU A 175 6.35 -4.87 -14.07
N LEU A 176 5.08 -5.21 -14.28
CA LEU A 176 4.11 -5.49 -13.21
C LEU A 176 4.15 -6.98 -12.86
N PHE A 177 4.44 -7.30 -11.61
CA PHE A 177 4.52 -8.70 -11.13
C PHE A 177 3.23 -9.12 -10.43
N GLU A 178 2.83 -10.38 -10.63
CA GLU A 178 1.64 -10.94 -9.98
C GLU A 178 1.82 -11.09 -8.47
N THR A 179 3.00 -11.52 -8.02
CA THR A 179 3.30 -11.76 -6.59
C THR A 179 4.43 -10.86 -6.09
N ARG A 180 4.39 -10.54 -4.79
CA ARG A 180 5.47 -9.77 -4.13
C ARG A 180 6.80 -10.55 -4.14
N THR A 181 6.75 -11.88 -4.10
CA THR A 181 7.96 -12.73 -4.13
C THR A 181 8.66 -12.64 -5.49
N ASP A 182 7.91 -12.67 -6.59
CA ASP A 182 8.48 -12.54 -7.93
C ASP A 182 9.11 -11.16 -8.15
N ALA A 183 8.40 -10.12 -7.70
CA ALA A 183 8.95 -8.76 -7.67
C ALA A 183 10.25 -8.68 -6.86
N PHE A 184 10.31 -9.32 -5.69
CA PHE A 184 11.52 -9.34 -4.88
C PHE A 184 12.71 -9.96 -5.61
N TRP A 185 12.55 -11.16 -6.20
CA TRP A 185 13.64 -11.84 -6.89
C TRP A 185 14.14 -11.08 -8.12
N GLN A 186 13.24 -10.40 -8.83
CA GLN A 186 13.64 -9.52 -9.93
C GLN A 186 14.38 -8.27 -9.45
N GLY A 187 13.93 -7.68 -8.34
CA GLY A 187 14.68 -6.62 -7.66
C GLY A 187 16.06 -7.08 -7.21
N TYR A 188 16.18 -8.31 -6.71
CA TYR A 188 17.45 -8.90 -6.30
C TYR A 188 18.41 -9.07 -7.47
N ASN A 189 17.94 -9.57 -8.61
CA ASN A 189 18.78 -9.71 -9.82
C ASN A 189 19.32 -8.34 -10.29
N LYS A 190 18.48 -7.30 -10.25
CA LYS A 190 18.89 -5.93 -10.61
C LYS A 190 19.86 -5.34 -9.58
N LEU A 191 19.59 -5.53 -8.29
CA LEU A 191 20.50 -5.14 -7.22
C LEU A 191 21.86 -5.81 -7.38
N ASN A 192 21.90 -7.10 -7.72
CA ASN A 192 23.15 -7.84 -7.89
C ASN A 192 24.03 -7.20 -8.96
N ASN A 193 23.46 -6.79 -10.10
CA ASN A 193 24.19 -6.07 -11.14
C ASN A 193 24.68 -4.69 -10.65
N TYR A 194 23.86 -3.96 -9.90
CA TYR A 194 24.22 -2.67 -9.30
C TYR A 194 25.39 -2.80 -8.31
N VAL A 195 25.29 -3.74 -7.37
CA VAL A 195 26.30 -4.02 -6.35
C VAL A 195 27.60 -4.52 -6.97
N GLN A 196 27.52 -5.32 -8.03
CA GLN A 196 28.71 -5.80 -8.75
C GLN A 196 29.49 -4.62 -9.36
N ASN A 197 28.80 -3.65 -9.96
CA ASN A 197 29.45 -2.45 -10.49
C ASN A 197 30.12 -1.63 -9.37
N GLU A 198 29.44 -1.41 -8.24
CA GLU A 198 30.04 -0.74 -7.08
C GLU A 198 31.26 -1.48 -6.52
N PHE A 199 31.22 -2.81 -6.50
CA PHE A 199 32.33 -3.63 -6.03
C PHE A 199 33.55 -3.51 -6.95
N GLU A 200 33.35 -3.47 -8.27
CA GLU A 200 34.44 -3.23 -9.21
C GLU A 200 35.10 -1.87 -9.00
N GLU A 201 34.32 -0.83 -8.76
CA GLU A 201 34.83 0.50 -8.42
C GLU A 201 35.62 0.50 -7.10
N TYR A 202 35.09 -0.18 -6.08
CA TYR A 202 35.77 -0.39 -4.80
C TYR A 202 37.17 -1.01 -4.99
N VAL A 203 37.26 -2.10 -5.77
CA VAL A 203 38.53 -2.76 -6.07
C VAL A 203 39.49 -1.84 -6.85
N LYS A 204 38.99 -1.09 -7.85
CA LYS A 204 39.79 -0.13 -8.63
C LYS A 204 40.37 0.96 -7.73
N ASN A 205 39.57 1.52 -6.82
CA ASN A 205 39.99 2.57 -5.90
C ASN A 205 41.03 2.07 -4.90
N LYS A 206 40.83 0.88 -4.33
CA LYS A 206 41.81 0.24 -3.44
C LYS A 206 43.16 0.01 -4.13
N ARG A 207 43.16 -0.43 -5.40
CA ARG A 207 44.38 -0.58 -6.21
C ARG A 207 45.10 0.75 -6.46
N LYS A 208 44.37 1.85 -6.67
CA LYS A 208 44.96 3.20 -6.84
C LYS A 208 45.62 3.69 -5.54
N ILE A 209 44.97 3.51 -4.40
CA ILE A 209 45.51 3.90 -3.08
C ILE A 209 46.81 3.13 -2.79
N ASN A 210 46.81 1.81 -2.99
CA ASN A 210 47.99 0.97 -2.78
C ASN A 210 49.16 1.28 -3.72
N LYS A 211 48.90 1.85 -4.90
CA LYS A 211 49.96 2.33 -5.81
C LYS A 211 50.53 3.69 -5.42
N ARG A 212 49.72 4.56 -4.81
CA ARG A 212 50.15 5.89 -4.31
C ARG A 212 50.93 5.79 -3.01
N SER A 213 50.59 4.85 -2.13
CA SER A 213 51.33 4.62 -0.87
C SER A 213 52.69 3.94 -1.03
N LYS A 214 53.00 3.44 -2.25
CA LYS A 214 54.29 2.83 -2.60
C LYS A 214 55.24 3.77 -3.36
N LYS A 215 54.83 5.02 -3.61
CA LYS A 215 55.69 6.10 -4.12
C LYS A 215 56.08 7.00 -2.97
#